data_AF-A0A914SQA3-F1
#
_entry.id   AF-A0A914SQA3-F1
#
_cell.length_a   1.000
_cell.length_b   1.000
_cell.length_c   1.000
_cell.angle_alpha   90.00
_cell.angle_beta   90.00
_cell.angle_gamma   90.00
#
_symmetry.space_group_name_H-M   'P 1'
#
loop_
_entity.id
_entity.type
_entity.pdbx_description
1 polymer ?
#
loop_
_entity_poly.entity_id
_entity_poly.type
_entity_poly.pdbx_seq_one_letter_code
_entity_poly.pdbx_strand_id
1 'polypeptide(L)'
;MSVRYHQKCYQSPSKAPKLLPTSTATAAIQGYEKGCFFTYRGEDTGYFYTATGDRLSVFESNGYIEKATLSFTIAFGSTANVIDCIYFPLNETSPGLVVAVYDSALTQQKHKFYLAYVSLTKKRVLKKVAAPGQVNSLANIVDGAQYPSQVHGLNSAFQKNWPHVIGVSIYESGAALTHLAMTSEEEEHGEHCHKPTNVIILGKTFITDQDSFTFQDDQGRSYSGSRSNFYVSKFAYVERCAIVIMGFPFGGIYMVSLRTQRPYAFFMAEGVIEDCAIQDADDDPRGFFYIWFALSRGDKAHALSAYAIFPEEDEKKKCYDNPQFVFSVNFTLNDFMSFLSLKTMHVDRSRLAGSPKDNDTSLNESVVSNNKSSSLALFTWLSSTKPTRVYGALFDLNMYYFKRTPTRLNPDDTELRQIPFCSGFQTDDSVDIKNMEIFDIIMIPNSLRAFVSVDNEDKDQLFYPSVYSFSLKSLTRKTALYLTVDSIQDQFLKEISTNFVENWSNPLNACMKFHALGIGALPYESNDKRFYQLSTFLKHSYHFCIIDFILNDETPVTDLKFLLKWLNKEIEVNKETLDRFSQPLLDGKEISHTAMQF
;
A
#
# COMPACT_ATOMS: atom_id res chain seq x y z
N MET A 1 -11.32 -4.01 -14.98
CA MET A 1 -11.01 -5.45 -15.19
C MET A 1 -11.12 -6.16 -13.86
N SER A 2 -11.52 -7.44 -13.84
CA SER A 2 -11.73 -8.20 -12.61
C SER A 2 -10.41 -8.80 -12.08
N VAL A 3 -10.29 -8.84 -10.76
CA VAL A 3 -9.19 -9.41 -9.99
C VAL A 3 -9.79 -10.32 -8.93
N ARG A 4 -9.22 -11.51 -8.74
CA ARG A 4 -9.71 -12.50 -7.78
C ARG A 4 -8.76 -12.68 -6.61
N TYR A 5 -9.32 -12.94 -5.43
CA TYR A 5 -8.52 -13.39 -4.29
C TYR A 5 -7.94 -14.77 -4.59
N HIS A 6 -6.71 -15.00 -4.16
CA HIS A 6 -5.98 -16.23 -4.38
C HIS A 6 -5.15 -16.62 -3.14
N GLN A 7 -5.29 -17.88 -2.73
CA GLN A 7 -4.68 -18.38 -1.50
C GLN A 7 -3.31 -19.00 -1.70
N LYS A 8 -2.85 -19.21 -2.94
CA LYS A 8 -1.49 -19.75 -3.17
C LYS A 8 -0.38 -18.73 -2.95
N CYS A 9 -0.67 -17.49 -2.59
CA CYS A 9 0.31 -16.40 -2.65
C CYS A 9 1.35 -16.38 -1.52
N TYR A 10 1.29 -17.30 -0.54
CA TYR A 10 2.11 -17.16 0.66
C TYR A 10 2.70 -18.49 1.15
N GLN A 11 4.03 -18.57 1.15
CA GLN A 11 4.74 -19.59 1.91
C GLN A 11 5.72 -18.91 2.87
N SER A 12 5.65 -19.29 4.14
CA SER A 12 6.72 -18.99 5.09
C SER A 12 8.00 -19.64 4.56
N PRO A 13 9.14 -18.93 4.50
CA PRO A 13 10.38 -19.53 4.02
C PRO A 13 10.73 -20.75 4.87
N SER A 14 11.08 -21.87 4.21
CA SER A 14 11.33 -23.16 4.86
C SER A 14 12.61 -23.20 5.70
N LYS A 15 13.46 -22.17 5.61
CA LYS A 15 14.69 -21.97 6.40
C LYS A 15 14.92 -20.48 6.60
N ALA A 16 15.56 -20.12 7.72
CA ALA A 16 16.12 -18.78 7.89
C ALA A 16 17.06 -18.47 6.70
N PRO A 17 16.98 -17.25 6.13
CA PRO A 17 17.75 -16.88 4.95
C PRO A 17 19.26 -17.05 5.18
N LYS A 18 19.93 -17.73 4.24
CA LYS A 18 21.40 -17.90 4.26
C LYS A 18 22.05 -16.78 3.45
N LEU A 19 22.94 -16.04 4.11
CA LEU A 19 23.73 -14.93 3.59
C LEU A 19 24.63 -15.38 2.43
N LEU A 20 24.29 -14.99 1.19
CA LEU A 20 25.18 -15.11 0.03
C LEU A 20 24.96 -13.96 -0.95
N PRO A 21 26.03 -13.39 -1.55
CA PRO A 21 25.98 -12.16 -2.34
C PRO A 21 25.26 -12.29 -3.69
N THR A 22 24.69 -11.18 -4.16
CA THR A 22 24.07 -11.00 -5.48
C THR A 22 24.95 -10.14 -6.41
N SER A 23 24.79 -10.35 -7.72
CA SER A 23 25.57 -9.76 -8.80
C SER A 23 25.29 -8.27 -9.05
N THR A 24 26.31 -7.58 -9.55
CA THR A 24 26.38 -6.17 -9.97
C THR A 24 25.29 -5.76 -10.97
N ALA A 25 24.60 -4.65 -10.70
CA ALA A 25 23.72 -3.97 -11.64
C ALA A 25 24.48 -2.85 -12.36
N THR A 26 24.54 -2.91 -13.70
CA THR A 26 25.16 -1.87 -14.53
C THR A 26 24.16 -0.73 -14.75
N ALA A 27 24.51 0.50 -14.35
CA ALA A 27 23.69 1.69 -14.55
C ALA A 27 23.62 2.07 -16.05
N ALA A 28 22.47 1.88 -16.69
CA ALA A 28 22.24 2.31 -18.07
C ALA A 28 21.58 3.70 -18.10
N ILE A 29 22.32 4.72 -18.58
CA ILE A 29 21.85 6.13 -18.69
C ILE A 29 21.27 6.41 -20.10
N GLN A 30 20.50 5.49 -20.67
CA GLN A 30 19.85 5.73 -21.98
C GLN A 30 18.38 5.31 -22.00
N GLY A 31 17.52 6.26 -22.36
CA GLY A 31 16.17 6.00 -22.90
C GLY A 31 15.13 5.38 -21.96
N TYR A 32 15.35 5.39 -20.64
CA TYR A 32 14.41 4.75 -19.72
C TYR A 32 13.11 5.54 -19.58
N GLU A 33 11.99 4.83 -19.68
CA GLU A 33 10.68 5.37 -19.38
C GLU A 33 10.33 5.09 -17.93
N LYS A 34 9.76 6.09 -17.26
CA LYS A 34 9.34 5.96 -15.88
C LYS A 34 7.98 6.60 -15.70
N GLY A 35 7.24 6.11 -14.72
CA GLY A 35 6.05 6.78 -14.25
C GLY A 35 5.75 6.37 -12.82
N CYS A 36 5.11 7.25 -12.06
CA CYS A 36 4.71 6.97 -10.70
C CYS A 36 3.51 7.85 -10.34
N PHE A 37 2.62 7.33 -9.49
CA PHE A 37 1.60 8.15 -8.84
C PHE A 37 2.22 8.96 -7.71
N PHE A 38 1.86 10.23 -7.62
CA PHE A 38 2.32 11.07 -6.52
C PHE A 38 1.45 10.85 -5.30
N THR A 39 2.06 10.36 -4.23
CA THR A 39 1.45 10.27 -2.91
C THR A 39 2.04 11.32 -1.98
N TYR A 40 1.19 11.99 -1.20
CA TYR A 40 1.60 12.94 -0.17
C TYR A 40 1.14 12.46 1.20
N ARG A 41 2.09 12.11 2.07
CA ARG A 41 1.82 11.55 3.41
C ARG A 41 0.81 10.38 3.36
N GLY A 42 1.03 9.48 2.40
CA GLY A 42 0.21 8.28 2.20
C GLY A 42 -1.12 8.51 1.46
N GLU A 43 -1.46 9.76 1.10
CA GLU A 43 -2.68 10.07 0.33
C GLU A 43 -2.35 10.30 -1.16
N ASP A 44 -3.22 9.85 -2.06
CA ASP A 44 -3.12 10.16 -3.49
C ASP A 44 -3.32 11.67 -3.70
N THR A 45 -2.36 12.32 -4.35
CA THR A 45 -2.45 13.76 -4.67
C THR A 45 -3.37 14.06 -5.86
N GLY A 46 -3.80 13.02 -6.58
CA GLY A 46 -4.50 13.14 -7.86
C GLY A 46 -3.57 13.42 -9.03
N TYR A 47 -2.26 13.59 -8.80
CA TYR A 47 -1.27 13.79 -9.86
C TYR A 47 -0.43 12.52 -10.08
N PHE A 48 0.00 12.33 -11.32
CA PHE A 48 1.04 11.37 -11.64
C PHE A 48 1.89 11.90 -12.79
N TYR A 49 3.04 11.27 -13.01
CA TYR A 49 3.90 11.65 -14.12
C TYR A 49 4.29 10.46 -14.97
N THR A 50 4.64 10.76 -16.22
CA THR A 50 5.45 9.89 -17.07
C THR A 50 6.65 10.68 -17.57
N ALA A 51 7.83 10.08 -17.54
CA ALA A 51 9.06 10.65 -18.04
C ALA A 51 9.63 9.79 -19.18
N THR A 52 10.08 10.44 -20.24
CA THR A 52 10.75 9.79 -21.38
C THR A 52 11.85 10.70 -21.88
N GLY A 53 13.10 10.33 -21.62
CA GLY A 53 14.26 11.14 -21.99
C GLY A 53 14.18 12.53 -21.36
N ASP A 54 14.15 13.58 -22.20
CA ASP A 54 14.16 14.99 -21.78
C ASP A 54 12.80 15.52 -21.33
N ARG A 55 11.72 14.73 -21.47
CA ARG A 55 10.35 15.18 -21.24
C ARG A 55 9.77 14.60 -19.96
N LEU A 56 9.19 15.48 -19.15
CA LEU A 56 8.32 15.16 -18.03
C LEU A 56 6.89 15.58 -18.38
N SER A 57 5.98 14.61 -18.47
CA SER A 57 4.55 14.86 -18.64
C SER A 57 3.83 14.64 -17.32
N VAL A 58 3.07 15.64 -16.87
CA VAL A 58 2.30 15.59 -15.62
C VAL A 58 0.83 15.51 -15.96
N PHE A 59 0.15 14.55 -15.35
CA PHE A 59 -1.27 14.29 -15.55
C PHE A 59 -2.03 14.54 -14.25
N GLU A 60 -3.27 14.97 -14.40
CA GLU A 60 -4.22 15.15 -13.32
C GLU A 60 -5.32 14.09 -13.43
N SER A 61 -5.76 13.63 -12.28
CA SER A 61 -6.82 12.63 -12.13
C SER A 61 -7.82 13.18 -11.14
N ASN A 62 -9.02 13.50 -11.62
CA ASN A 62 -10.08 14.13 -10.82
C ASN A 62 -10.75 13.15 -9.81
N GLY A 63 -10.02 12.18 -9.26
CA GLY A 63 -10.55 11.13 -8.37
C GLY A 63 -11.54 10.14 -9.01
N TYR A 64 -12.04 10.43 -10.21
CA TYR A 64 -13.02 9.59 -10.93
C TYR A 64 -12.39 8.75 -12.05
N ILE A 65 -13.08 7.64 -12.32
CA ILE A 65 -12.60 6.35 -12.85
C ILE A 65 -12.13 6.36 -14.31
N GLU A 66 -12.28 7.43 -15.11
CA GLU A 66 -12.22 7.22 -16.57
C GLU A 66 -11.19 8.02 -17.38
N LYS A 67 -10.73 9.21 -16.95
CA LYS A 67 -9.80 9.99 -17.78
C LYS A 67 -8.78 10.76 -16.95
N ALA A 68 -7.53 10.30 -17.01
CA ALA A 68 -6.40 11.17 -16.70
C ALA A 68 -6.27 12.23 -17.79
N THR A 69 -6.09 13.48 -17.40
CA THR A 69 -5.89 14.61 -18.31
C THR A 69 -4.43 15.05 -18.26
N LEU A 70 -3.81 15.23 -19.43
CA LEU A 70 -2.48 15.83 -19.48
C LEU A 70 -2.57 17.28 -19.00
N SER A 71 -1.93 17.60 -17.87
CA SER A 71 -1.93 18.95 -17.32
C SER A 71 -0.91 19.85 -18.01
N PHE A 72 0.32 19.34 -18.20
CA PHE A 72 1.39 19.97 -18.97
C PHE A 72 2.56 19.00 -19.22
N THR A 73 3.46 19.41 -20.12
CA THR A 73 4.74 18.73 -20.37
C THR A 73 5.87 19.74 -20.29
N ILE A 74 6.95 19.38 -19.60
CA ILE A 74 8.21 20.14 -19.55
C ILE A 74 9.27 19.39 -20.35
N ALA A 75 9.95 20.08 -21.24
CA ALA A 75 11.17 19.61 -21.90
C ALA A 75 12.38 20.29 -21.26
N PHE A 76 13.34 19.50 -20.77
CA PHE A 76 14.55 20.01 -20.11
C PHE A 76 15.70 20.30 -21.09
N GLY A 77 15.52 20.01 -22.38
CA GLY A 77 16.50 20.19 -23.45
C GLY A 77 16.89 18.86 -24.08
N SER A 78 17.23 18.86 -25.38
CA SER A 78 17.44 17.63 -26.16
C SER A 78 18.59 16.73 -25.69
N THR A 79 19.46 17.25 -24.83
CA THR A 79 20.62 16.57 -24.23
C THR A 79 20.37 16.16 -22.79
N ALA A 80 19.17 16.47 -22.26
CA ALA A 80 18.74 16.19 -20.92
C ALA A 80 18.00 14.84 -20.80
N ASN A 81 17.99 14.29 -19.59
CA ASN A 81 17.29 13.07 -19.22
C ASN A 81 16.73 13.22 -17.80
N VAL A 82 15.42 13.00 -17.64
CA VAL A 82 14.73 12.99 -16.36
C VAL A 82 15.06 11.68 -15.63
N ILE A 83 15.72 11.80 -14.48
CA ILE A 83 16.17 10.66 -13.69
C ILE A 83 15.07 10.19 -12.72
N ASP A 84 14.48 11.13 -11.99
CA ASP A 84 13.46 10.86 -10.98
C ASP A 84 12.62 12.10 -10.67
N CYS A 85 11.44 11.91 -10.07
CA CYS A 85 10.52 13.00 -9.76
C CYS A 85 9.72 12.69 -8.48
N ILE A 86 9.67 13.64 -7.56
CA ILE A 86 8.90 13.54 -6.31
C ILE A 86 7.93 14.71 -6.16
N TYR A 87 6.79 14.45 -5.53
CA TYR A 87 5.88 15.51 -5.10
C TYR A 87 6.47 16.25 -3.91
N PHE A 88 6.50 17.57 -4.01
CA PHE A 88 7.22 18.44 -3.08
C PHE A 88 6.56 19.82 -3.02
N PRO A 89 5.60 20.04 -2.10
CA PRO A 89 4.99 21.35 -1.93
C PRO A 89 5.96 22.33 -1.25
N LEU A 90 5.96 23.59 -1.68
CA LEU A 90 6.71 24.65 -0.99
C LEU A 90 5.99 25.19 0.25
N ASN A 91 4.66 25.04 0.27
CA ASN A 91 3.78 25.35 1.39
C ASN A 91 2.42 24.66 1.10
N GLU A 92 1.48 24.75 2.04
CA GLU A 92 0.16 24.11 1.94
C GLU A 92 -0.63 24.50 0.66
N THR A 93 -0.36 25.66 0.08
CA THR A 93 -1.09 26.20 -1.08
C THR A 93 -0.31 26.16 -2.39
N SER A 94 0.97 25.77 -2.34
CA SER A 94 1.89 25.82 -3.50
C SER A 94 2.39 24.40 -3.82
N PRO A 95 1.58 23.61 -4.54
CA PRO A 95 1.97 22.26 -4.93
C PRO A 95 3.05 22.30 -6.02
N GLY A 96 4.02 21.40 -5.90
CA GLY A 96 5.17 21.37 -6.80
C GLY A 96 5.84 20.01 -6.84
N LEU A 97 6.82 19.91 -7.72
CA LEU A 97 7.63 18.71 -7.92
C LEU A 97 9.11 19.07 -7.82
N VAL A 98 9.91 18.16 -7.28
CA VAL A 98 11.37 18.18 -7.47
C VAL A 98 11.73 17.11 -8.47
N VAL A 99 12.41 17.52 -9.54
CA VAL A 99 12.80 16.67 -10.66
C VAL A 99 14.33 16.58 -10.69
N ALA A 100 14.88 15.37 -10.65
CA ALA A 100 16.30 15.13 -10.90
C ALA A 100 16.54 15.02 -12.41
N VAL A 101 17.47 15.80 -12.92
CA VAL A 101 17.78 15.86 -14.35
C VAL A 101 19.28 15.68 -14.58
N TYR A 102 19.63 14.83 -15.52
CA TYR A 102 20.95 14.74 -16.12
C TYR A 102 20.96 15.54 -17.43
N ASP A 103 21.98 16.34 -17.69
CA ASP A 103 22.16 17.07 -18.94
C ASP A 103 23.60 16.94 -19.41
N SER A 104 23.76 16.30 -20.57
CA SER A 104 25.06 16.00 -21.16
C SER A 104 25.74 17.22 -21.81
N ALA A 105 24.99 18.28 -22.14
CA ALA A 105 25.54 19.51 -22.69
C ALA A 105 26.28 20.36 -21.64
N LEU A 106 26.00 20.16 -20.35
CA LEU A 106 26.69 20.86 -19.27
C LEU A 106 28.14 20.36 -19.17
N THR A 107 29.09 21.25 -19.43
CA THR A 107 30.52 20.90 -19.62
C THR A 107 31.23 20.50 -18.33
N GLN A 108 30.76 20.93 -17.16
CA GLN A 108 31.33 20.53 -15.87
C GLN A 108 30.60 19.30 -15.32
N GLN A 109 31.31 18.18 -15.09
CA GLN A 109 30.71 16.93 -14.57
C GLN A 109 29.85 17.13 -13.31
N LYS A 110 30.26 18.04 -12.40
CA LYS A 110 29.50 18.38 -11.18
C LYS A 110 28.20 19.15 -11.42
N HIS A 111 28.01 19.68 -12.62
CA HIS A 111 26.82 20.42 -13.03
C HIS A 111 25.96 19.64 -14.02
N LYS A 112 26.42 18.49 -14.52
CA LYS A 112 25.64 17.60 -15.39
C LYS A 112 24.39 17.07 -14.71
N PHE A 113 24.36 17.01 -13.39
CA PHE A 113 23.18 16.63 -12.64
C PHE A 113 22.66 17.84 -11.87
N TYR A 114 21.35 18.06 -11.90
CA TYR A 114 20.70 19.13 -11.16
C TYR A 114 19.29 18.72 -10.71
N LEU A 115 18.80 19.41 -9.70
CA LEU A 115 17.43 19.35 -9.21
C LEU A 115 16.68 20.55 -9.75
N ALA A 116 15.53 20.33 -10.37
CA ALA A 116 14.64 21.37 -10.83
C ALA A 116 13.36 21.37 -9.99
N TYR A 117 12.99 22.54 -9.45
CA TYR A 117 11.67 22.73 -8.89
C TYR A 117 10.69 23.11 -10.00
N VAL A 118 9.64 22.32 -10.14
CA VAL A 118 8.54 22.53 -11.09
C VAL A 118 7.29 22.89 -10.30
N SER A 119 6.73 24.06 -10.58
CA SER A 119 5.45 24.45 -10.00
C SER A 119 4.31 23.79 -10.78
N LEU A 120 3.39 23.13 -10.06
CA LEU A 120 2.17 22.61 -10.66
C LEU A 120 1.19 23.73 -11.01
N THR A 121 1.21 24.83 -10.24
CA THR A 121 0.38 26.03 -10.46
C THR A 121 0.82 26.81 -11.70
N LYS A 122 2.11 27.15 -11.78
CA LYS A 122 2.70 27.92 -12.89
C LYS A 122 3.07 27.04 -14.09
N LYS A 123 3.02 25.70 -13.94
CA LYS A 123 3.29 24.70 -15.00
C LYS A 123 4.66 24.87 -15.69
N ARG A 124 5.68 25.27 -14.92
CA ARG A 124 7.03 25.51 -15.42
C ARG A 124 8.09 25.33 -14.32
N VAL A 125 9.35 25.26 -14.75
CA VAL A 125 10.51 25.26 -13.85
C VAL A 125 10.68 26.65 -13.23
N LEU A 126 10.84 26.73 -11.91
CA LEU A 126 11.09 27.99 -11.19
C LEU A 126 12.53 28.11 -10.68
N LYS A 127 13.19 26.97 -10.43
CA LYS A 127 14.54 26.95 -9.85
C LYS A 127 15.31 25.72 -10.27
N LYS A 128 16.63 25.87 -10.47
CA LYS A 128 17.57 24.77 -10.72
C LYS A 128 18.72 24.84 -9.71
N VAL A 129 19.05 23.71 -9.10
CA VAL A 129 20.16 23.58 -8.14
C VAL A 129 21.05 22.41 -8.53
N ALA A 130 22.35 22.63 -8.61
CA ALA A 130 23.33 21.60 -8.97
C ALA A 130 23.28 20.45 -7.95
N ALA A 131 23.25 19.22 -8.46
CA ALA A 131 23.31 18.04 -7.61
C ALA A 131 24.76 17.80 -7.14
N PRO A 132 24.96 17.27 -5.93
CA PRO A 132 26.29 16.99 -5.39
C PRO A 132 27.06 15.87 -6.12
N GLY A 133 26.38 15.08 -6.97
CA GLY A 133 26.98 13.99 -7.74
C GLY A 133 25.98 13.38 -8.72
N GLN A 134 26.31 12.19 -9.24
CA GLN A 134 25.45 11.44 -10.14
C GLN A 134 24.22 10.92 -9.40
N VAL A 135 23.06 11.48 -9.71
CA VAL A 135 21.79 11.18 -9.03
C VAL A 135 21.21 9.86 -9.51
N ASN A 136 20.69 9.04 -8.59
CA ASN A 136 19.92 7.83 -8.91
C ASN A 136 18.42 8.01 -8.65
N SER A 137 18.07 8.58 -7.50
CA SER A 137 16.70 8.74 -7.03
C SER A 137 16.59 9.88 -6.02
N LEU A 138 15.37 10.32 -5.77
CA LEU A 138 15.02 11.39 -4.85
C LEU A 138 14.13 10.89 -3.71
N ALA A 139 14.10 11.66 -2.62
CA ALA A 139 13.18 11.45 -1.51
C ALA A 139 12.70 12.77 -0.92
N ASN A 140 11.39 12.86 -0.68
CA ASN A 140 10.86 13.92 0.17
C ASN A 140 11.14 13.55 1.63
N ILE A 141 11.95 14.36 2.31
CA ILE A 141 12.30 14.16 3.72
C ILE A 141 11.49 15.16 4.54
N VAL A 142 11.74 16.46 4.35
CA VAL A 142 10.92 17.52 4.94
C VAL A 142 10.62 18.50 3.84
N ASP A 143 9.35 18.71 3.51
CA ASP A 143 8.94 19.70 2.50
C ASP A 143 8.69 21.09 3.11
N GLY A 144 8.34 22.06 2.26
CA GLY A 144 8.09 23.43 2.71
C GLY A 144 6.76 23.60 3.44
N ALA A 145 5.79 22.70 3.28
CA ALA A 145 4.54 22.73 4.07
C ALA A 145 4.76 22.31 5.53
N GLN A 146 5.85 21.58 5.82
CA GLN A 146 6.28 21.23 7.17
C GLN A 146 7.20 22.28 7.83
N TYR A 147 7.53 23.34 7.10
CA TYR A 147 8.35 24.43 7.63
C TYR A 147 7.49 25.41 8.44
N PRO A 148 7.97 25.90 9.61
CA PRO A 148 9.29 25.66 10.19
C PRO A 148 9.30 24.54 11.27
N SER A 149 8.15 23.96 11.60
CA SER A 149 7.96 23.07 12.76
C SER A 149 8.88 21.85 12.73
N GLN A 150 8.95 21.13 11.61
CA GLN A 150 9.76 19.92 11.50
C GLN A 150 11.25 20.23 11.44
N VAL A 151 11.65 21.24 10.67
CA VAL A 151 13.07 21.62 10.51
C VAL A 151 13.69 22.09 11.82
N HIS A 152 12.95 22.85 12.65
CA HIS A 152 13.45 23.27 13.96
C HIS A 152 13.67 22.09 14.92
N GLY A 153 12.96 20.98 14.74
CA GLY A 153 13.18 19.75 15.50
C GLY A 153 14.42 18.96 15.09
N LEU A 154 15.08 19.32 13.98
CA LEU A 154 16.27 18.64 13.46
C LEU A 154 17.56 19.23 14.05
N ASN A 155 18.69 18.56 13.76
CA ASN A 155 20.01 19.04 14.14
C ASN A 155 20.26 20.49 13.68
N SER A 156 21.00 21.25 14.49
CA SER A 156 21.41 22.64 14.21
C SER A 156 22.04 22.87 12.82
N ALA A 157 22.64 21.84 12.21
CA ALA A 157 23.19 21.93 10.86
C ALA A 157 22.12 22.22 9.78
N PHE A 158 20.86 21.84 10.02
CA PHE A 158 19.72 22.15 9.14
C PHE A 158 19.07 23.49 9.48
N GLN A 159 19.17 23.94 10.73
CA GLN A 159 18.44 25.12 11.22
C GLN A 159 18.94 26.46 10.63
N LYS A 160 20.16 26.50 10.08
CA LYS A 160 20.68 27.68 9.35
C LYS A 160 20.34 27.56 7.86
N ASN A 161 19.26 28.25 7.45
CA ASN A 161 18.91 28.53 6.04
C ASN A 161 18.38 27.35 5.20
N TRP A 162 17.90 26.26 5.81
CA TRP A 162 17.21 25.20 5.07
C TRP A 162 15.71 25.30 5.29
N PRO A 163 14.93 25.75 4.29
CA PRO A 163 13.48 25.78 4.42
C PRO A 163 12.86 24.38 4.33
N HIS A 164 13.60 23.40 3.82
CA HIS A 164 13.15 22.04 3.59
C HIS A 164 14.37 21.12 3.38
N VAL A 165 14.18 19.81 3.39
CA VAL A 165 15.22 18.79 3.25
C VAL A 165 14.82 17.81 2.14
N ILE A 166 15.71 17.64 1.15
CA ILE A 166 15.55 16.71 0.03
C ILE A 166 16.64 15.65 0.14
N GLY A 167 16.24 14.39 0.12
CA GLY A 167 17.15 13.25 0.00
C GLY A 167 17.50 13.00 -1.46
N VAL A 168 18.79 12.82 -1.75
CA VAL A 168 19.32 12.57 -3.09
C VAL A 168 20.21 11.34 -3.02
N SER A 169 19.85 10.27 -3.71
CA SER A 169 20.73 9.10 -3.86
C SER A 169 21.84 9.44 -4.83
N ILE A 170 23.08 9.15 -4.46
CA ILE A 170 24.26 9.47 -5.26
C ILE A 170 25.01 8.16 -5.54
N TYR A 171 25.24 7.89 -6.82
CA TYR A 171 26.08 6.77 -7.24
C TYR A 171 27.45 6.83 -6.57
N GLU A 172 27.92 5.68 -6.10
CA GLU A 172 29.23 5.49 -5.48
C GLU A 172 29.49 6.32 -4.20
N SER A 173 28.44 6.94 -3.64
CA SER A 173 28.56 7.82 -2.47
C SER A 173 27.45 7.64 -1.44
N GLY A 174 26.49 6.74 -1.69
CA GLY A 174 25.32 6.55 -0.83
C GLY A 174 24.24 7.60 -1.10
N ALA A 175 24.17 8.62 -0.24
CA ALA A 175 23.15 9.67 -0.34
C ALA A 175 23.66 11.04 0.10
N ALA A 176 22.92 12.08 -0.25
CA ALA A 176 23.06 13.41 0.30
C ALA A 176 21.71 14.01 0.70
N LEU A 177 21.76 14.90 1.68
CA LEU A 177 20.68 15.80 2.02
C LEU A 177 21.04 17.17 1.44
N THR A 178 20.06 17.84 0.82
CA THR A 178 20.19 19.17 0.24
C THR A 178 18.87 19.93 0.34
N HIS A 179 18.83 21.16 -0.15
CA HIS A 179 17.65 22.02 -0.22
C HIS A 179 17.68 22.89 -1.49
N LEU A 180 16.53 23.43 -1.88
CA LEU A 180 16.40 24.36 -3.00
C LEU A 180 16.62 25.82 -2.58
N ALA A 181 16.73 26.11 -1.29
CA ALA A 181 16.83 27.47 -0.76
C ALA A 181 15.70 28.38 -1.28
N MET A 182 14.46 27.91 -1.27
CA MET A 182 13.27 28.68 -1.65
C MET A 182 12.09 28.33 -0.75
N THR A 183 11.28 29.33 -0.40
CA THR A 183 10.04 29.15 0.39
C THR A 183 8.77 29.54 -0.37
N SER A 184 8.91 30.35 -1.41
CA SER A 184 7.82 30.87 -2.22
C SER A 184 8.09 30.66 -3.71
N GLU A 185 7.02 30.55 -4.50
CA GLU A 185 7.12 30.57 -5.97
C GLU A 185 7.53 31.94 -6.54
N GLU A 186 7.52 33.01 -5.72
CA GLU A 186 8.00 34.35 -6.09
C GLU A 186 9.52 34.44 -6.09
N GLU A 187 10.20 33.57 -5.33
CA GLU A 187 11.66 33.45 -5.28
C GLU A 187 12.20 32.64 -6.47
N GLU A 188 11.69 32.88 -7.68
CA GLU A 188 12.17 32.22 -8.88
C GLU A 188 13.54 32.77 -9.29
N HIS A 189 14.45 31.87 -9.69
CA HIS A 189 15.84 32.24 -10.00
C HIS A 189 16.19 32.02 -11.48
N GLY A 190 15.18 31.97 -12.36
CA GLY A 190 15.37 31.80 -13.80
C GLY A 190 16.00 30.46 -14.19
N GLU A 191 16.64 30.41 -15.36
CA GLU A 191 17.18 29.17 -15.94
C GLU A 191 18.54 28.73 -15.39
N HIS A 192 19.19 29.58 -14.58
CA HIS A 192 20.56 29.34 -14.13
C HIS A 192 20.60 28.28 -13.02
N CYS A 193 21.58 27.38 -13.11
CA CYS A 193 21.78 26.33 -12.12
C CYS A 193 22.66 26.85 -10.98
N HIS A 194 22.09 26.93 -9.77
CA HIS A 194 22.79 27.43 -8.59
C HIS A 194 23.49 26.31 -7.82
N LYS A 195 24.60 26.61 -7.15
CA LYS A 195 25.19 25.65 -6.21
C LYS A 195 24.41 25.66 -4.90
N PRO A 196 24.12 24.49 -4.30
CA PRO A 196 23.53 24.44 -2.97
C PRO A 196 24.50 25.05 -1.96
N THR A 197 23.97 25.84 -1.03
CA THR A 197 24.77 26.55 0.00
C THR A 197 25.43 25.58 0.98
N ASN A 198 24.78 24.45 1.27
CA ASN A 198 25.32 23.38 2.10
C ASN A 198 24.76 22.03 1.65
N VAL A 199 25.51 20.95 1.85
CA VAL A 199 25.10 19.57 1.53
C VAL A 199 25.65 18.65 2.62
N ILE A 200 24.81 17.75 3.13
CA ILE A 200 25.21 16.73 4.11
C ILE A 200 25.27 15.39 3.40
N ILE A 201 26.45 14.75 3.36
CA ILE A 201 26.65 13.45 2.72
C ILE A 201 26.42 12.33 3.74
N LEU A 202 25.49 11.43 3.45
CA LEU A 202 25.21 10.24 4.22
C LEU A 202 25.90 9.03 3.58
N GLY A 203 26.71 8.33 4.37
CA GLY A 203 27.37 7.09 3.93
C GLY A 203 28.82 7.24 3.45
N LYS A 204 29.39 8.45 3.50
CA LYS A 204 30.82 8.67 3.19
C LYS A 204 31.76 7.80 4.03
N THR A 205 31.36 7.47 5.26
CA THR A 205 32.13 6.66 6.22
C THR A 205 32.27 5.19 5.81
N PHE A 206 31.43 4.68 4.91
CA PHE A 206 31.53 3.30 4.45
C PHE A 206 32.50 3.12 3.28
N ILE A 207 32.92 4.21 2.65
CA ILE A 207 33.85 4.16 1.53
C ILE A 207 35.26 3.92 2.08
N THR A 208 35.85 2.78 1.75
CA THR A 208 37.14 2.33 2.28
C THR A 208 38.31 2.77 1.41
N ASP A 209 38.15 2.72 0.09
CA ASP A 209 39.15 3.18 -0.86
C ASP A 209 38.46 3.76 -2.12
N GLN A 210 39.20 3.90 -3.23
CA GLN A 210 38.67 4.48 -4.46
C GLN A 210 37.57 3.62 -5.10
N ASP A 211 37.65 2.30 -4.98
CA ASP A 211 36.84 1.32 -5.75
C ASP A 211 36.00 0.40 -4.85
N SER A 212 36.13 0.50 -3.53
CA SER A 212 35.45 -0.37 -2.56
C SER A 212 34.73 0.38 -1.44
N PHE A 213 33.75 -0.30 -0.87
CA PHE A 213 33.09 0.10 0.37
C PHE A 213 33.01 -1.09 1.33
N THR A 214 32.85 -0.80 2.62
CA THR A 214 32.54 -1.79 3.64
C THR A 214 31.35 -1.31 4.48
N PHE A 215 30.32 -2.16 4.55
CA PHE A 215 29.13 -1.98 5.35
C PHE A 215 29.12 -3.04 6.46
N GLN A 216 29.06 -2.62 7.71
CA GLN A 216 28.97 -3.54 8.85
C GLN A 216 27.63 -3.32 9.53
N ASP A 217 26.90 -4.42 9.79
CA ASP A 217 25.65 -4.36 10.51
C ASP A 217 25.79 -4.45 12.03
N ASP A 218 24.68 -4.29 12.74
CA ASP A 218 24.66 -4.30 14.21
C ASP A 218 25.03 -5.66 14.82
N GLN A 219 25.01 -6.73 14.01
CA GLN A 219 25.45 -8.07 14.42
C GLN A 219 26.94 -8.31 14.12
N GLY A 220 27.66 -7.27 13.69
CA GLY A 220 29.07 -7.33 13.34
C GLY A 220 29.35 -8.00 12.00
N ARG A 221 28.33 -8.30 11.18
CA ARG A 221 28.50 -8.89 9.86
C ARG A 221 28.97 -7.80 8.90
N SER A 222 30.14 -8.00 8.31
CA SER A 222 30.70 -7.07 7.32
C SER A 222 30.43 -7.54 5.90
N TYR A 223 29.98 -6.62 5.06
CA TYR A 223 29.88 -6.76 3.62
C TYR A 223 30.84 -5.77 2.97
N SER A 224 31.72 -6.26 2.11
CA SER A 224 32.55 -5.41 1.26
C SER A 224 32.20 -5.66 -0.19
N GLY A 225 32.11 -4.60 -0.97
CA GLY A 225 31.72 -4.69 -2.37
C GLY A 225 32.34 -3.57 -3.21
N SER A 226 32.13 -3.65 -4.53
CA SER A 226 32.52 -2.58 -5.43
C SER A 226 31.71 -1.33 -5.13
N ARG A 227 32.38 -0.19 -5.12
CA ARG A 227 31.77 1.14 -4.92
C ARG A 227 30.66 1.45 -5.93
N SER A 228 30.69 0.86 -7.11
CA SER A 228 29.62 0.92 -8.11
C SER A 228 28.25 0.46 -7.58
N ASN A 229 28.22 -0.44 -6.60
CA ASN A 229 26.99 -0.92 -5.94
C ASN A 229 26.63 -0.08 -4.69
N PHE A 230 27.41 0.97 -4.36
CA PHE A 230 27.20 1.80 -3.17
C PHE A 230 26.37 3.05 -3.49
N TYR A 231 25.07 2.82 -3.69
CA TYR A 231 24.07 3.87 -3.87
C TYR A 231 22.77 3.47 -3.18
N VAL A 232 21.96 4.46 -2.81
CA VAL A 232 20.65 4.19 -2.22
C VAL A 232 19.67 3.79 -3.33
N SER A 233 19.18 2.55 -3.28
CA SER A 233 18.13 2.07 -4.19
C SER A 233 16.77 2.62 -3.78
N LYS A 234 16.51 2.74 -2.48
CA LYS A 234 15.24 3.23 -1.92
C LYS A 234 15.42 4.05 -0.65
N PHE A 235 14.61 5.09 -0.53
CA PHE A 235 14.51 5.93 0.66
C PHE A 235 13.15 5.75 1.34
N ALA A 236 13.12 5.93 2.65
CA ALA A 236 11.91 6.28 3.39
C ALA A 236 12.26 7.28 4.49
N TYR A 237 11.28 8.10 4.88
CA TYR A 237 11.43 9.03 6.00
C TYR A 237 10.34 8.79 7.03
N VAL A 238 10.76 8.53 8.27
CA VAL A 238 9.88 8.39 9.42
C VAL A 238 9.78 9.74 10.12
N GLU A 239 8.73 10.51 9.81
CA GLU A 239 8.54 11.88 10.30
C GLU A 239 8.57 11.97 11.84
N ARG A 240 7.88 11.05 12.52
CA ARG A 240 7.71 11.02 13.99
C ARG A 240 9.05 11.02 14.74
N CYS A 241 10.01 10.24 14.23
CA CYS A 241 11.34 10.05 14.83
C CYS A 241 12.44 10.84 14.10
N ALA A 242 12.08 11.54 13.02
CA ALA A 242 13.00 12.15 12.07
C ALA A 242 14.13 11.21 11.62
N ILE A 243 13.80 9.98 11.25
CA ILE A 243 14.75 8.96 10.77
C ILE A 243 14.65 8.82 9.26
N VAL A 244 15.79 8.91 8.58
CA VAL A 244 15.92 8.54 7.16
C VAL A 244 16.38 7.09 7.07
N ILE A 245 15.64 6.30 6.31
CA ILE A 245 15.95 4.91 5.99
C ILE A 245 16.51 4.87 4.57
N MET A 246 17.67 4.24 4.41
CA MET A 246 18.36 4.05 3.14
C MET A 246 18.52 2.55 2.87
N GLY A 247 17.83 2.06 1.85
CA GLY A 247 18.00 0.73 1.31
C GLY A 247 19.05 0.72 0.19
N PHE A 248 19.88 -0.31 0.16
CA PHE A 248 20.95 -0.48 -0.82
C PHE A 248 20.72 -1.73 -1.69
N PRO A 249 21.24 -1.76 -2.94
CA PRO A 249 21.06 -2.89 -3.84
C PRO A 249 21.73 -4.18 -3.34
N PHE A 250 22.72 -4.08 -2.45
CA PHE A 250 23.37 -5.24 -1.83
C PHE A 250 22.63 -5.77 -0.59
N GLY A 251 21.45 -5.22 -0.27
CA GLY A 251 20.63 -5.64 0.88
C GLY A 251 20.93 -4.93 2.20
N GLY A 252 21.83 -3.96 2.19
CA GLY A 252 22.05 -3.09 3.34
C GLY A 252 20.84 -2.19 3.60
N ILE A 253 20.49 -2.02 4.87
CA ILE A 253 19.53 -1.03 5.35
C ILE A 253 20.25 -0.18 6.38
N TYR A 254 20.31 1.13 6.13
CA TYR A 254 20.97 2.11 6.98
C TYR A 254 19.96 3.14 7.45
N MET A 255 19.82 3.27 8.77
CA MET A 255 18.90 4.23 9.38
C MET A 255 19.70 5.34 10.07
N VAL A 256 19.34 6.60 9.81
CA VAL A 256 20.04 7.77 10.37
C VAL A 256 19.03 8.73 10.98
N SER A 257 19.28 9.15 12.22
CA SER A 257 18.49 10.21 12.85
C SER A 257 18.94 11.58 12.35
N LEU A 258 18.01 12.40 11.87
CA LEU A 258 18.29 13.78 11.47
C LEU A 258 18.35 14.74 12.66
N ARG A 259 17.87 14.34 13.84
CA ARG A 259 18.03 15.12 15.09
C ARG A 259 19.47 15.07 15.57
N THR A 260 20.09 13.89 15.56
CA THR A 260 21.45 13.68 16.08
C THR A 260 22.52 13.60 15.00
N GLN A 261 22.14 13.35 13.74
CA GLN A 261 23.03 13.01 12.62
C GLN A 261 23.88 11.75 12.86
N ARG A 262 23.41 10.87 13.74
CA ARG A 262 24.10 9.61 14.03
C ARG A 262 23.37 8.44 13.37
N PRO A 263 24.13 7.41 12.97
CA PRO A 263 23.55 6.11 12.72
C PRO A 263 22.64 5.68 13.84
N TYR A 264 21.50 5.12 13.45
CA TYR A 264 20.52 4.59 14.37
C TYR A 264 20.56 3.05 14.39
N ALA A 265 20.50 2.43 13.21
CA ALA A 265 20.55 0.98 13.06
C ALA A 265 21.09 0.59 11.68
N PHE A 266 21.64 -0.62 11.62
CA PHE A 266 22.22 -1.21 10.42
C PHE A 266 21.75 -2.65 10.31
N PHE A 267 21.10 -2.97 9.20
CA PHE A 267 20.63 -4.33 8.92
C PHE A 267 21.12 -4.82 7.58
N MET A 268 21.37 -6.12 7.50
CA MET A 268 21.57 -6.82 6.24
C MET A 268 20.36 -7.71 5.97
N ALA A 269 19.64 -7.39 4.90
CA ALA A 269 18.56 -8.18 4.33
C ALA A 269 19.08 -9.03 3.16
N GLU A 270 18.29 -10.04 2.76
CA GLU A 270 18.61 -10.87 1.60
C GLU A 270 17.97 -10.26 0.34
N GLY A 271 18.81 -9.70 -0.54
CA GLY A 271 18.39 -9.18 -1.85
C GLY A 271 18.39 -7.66 -1.95
N VAL A 272 17.99 -7.16 -3.12
CA VAL A 272 17.86 -5.73 -3.41
C VAL A 272 16.66 -5.17 -2.65
N ILE A 273 16.80 -4.00 -2.02
CA ILE A 273 15.64 -3.27 -1.47
C ILE A 273 14.89 -2.61 -2.63
N GLU A 274 13.74 -3.18 -2.99
CA GLU A 274 12.88 -2.74 -4.10
C GLU A 274 11.92 -1.62 -3.69
N ASP A 275 11.43 -1.63 -2.46
CA ASP A 275 10.56 -0.58 -1.93
C ASP A 275 10.49 -0.57 -0.40
N CYS A 276 9.99 0.52 0.18
CA CYS A 276 9.82 0.68 1.61
C CYS A 276 8.58 1.51 1.94
N ALA A 277 7.80 1.09 2.94
CA ALA A 277 6.65 1.88 3.43
C ALA A 277 6.47 1.78 4.95
N ILE A 278 5.78 2.77 5.52
CA ILE A 278 5.55 2.90 6.97
C ILE A 278 4.05 2.71 7.24
N GLN A 279 3.74 1.87 8.21
CA GLN A 279 2.39 1.44 8.58
C GLN A 279 2.14 1.70 10.07
N ASP A 280 1.02 2.30 10.40
CA ASP A 280 0.58 2.57 11.78
C ASP A 280 -0.73 1.82 12.06
N ALA A 281 -0.88 1.30 13.28
CA ALA A 281 -2.14 0.71 13.75
C ALA A 281 -3.14 1.81 14.15
N ASP A 282 -4.43 1.51 14.13
CA ASP A 282 -5.49 2.50 14.44
C ASP A 282 -5.44 2.95 15.91
N ASP A 283 -5.17 2.00 16.80
CA ASP A 283 -5.21 2.20 18.25
C ASP A 283 -4.12 1.36 18.93
N ASP A 284 -2.84 1.73 18.74
CA ASP A 284 -1.74 1.19 19.55
C ASP A 284 -1.43 2.17 20.70
N PRO A 285 -1.73 1.82 21.96
CA PRO A 285 -1.41 2.67 23.10
C PRO A 285 0.10 2.92 23.26
N ARG A 286 0.95 2.02 22.76
CA ARG A 286 2.42 2.09 22.84
C ARG A 286 3.02 2.96 21.73
N GLY A 287 2.22 3.35 20.73
CA GLY A 287 2.70 4.19 19.63
C GLY A 287 3.74 3.53 18.72
N PHE A 288 3.76 2.20 18.64
CA PHE A 288 4.61 1.49 17.68
C PHE A 288 4.18 1.79 16.24
N PHE A 289 5.16 1.80 15.34
CA PHE A 289 4.93 1.82 13.90
C PHE A 289 5.75 0.70 13.24
N TYR A 290 5.28 0.25 12.09
CA TYR A 290 5.90 -0.82 11.31
C TYR A 290 6.51 -0.23 10.04
N ILE A 291 7.66 -0.78 9.64
CA ILE A 291 8.32 -0.51 8.39
C ILE A 291 8.30 -1.80 7.60
N TRP A 292 7.81 -1.72 6.37
CA TRP A 292 7.85 -2.80 5.40
C TRP A 292 8.97 -2.58 4.40
N PHE A 293 9.69 -3.65 4.10
CA PHE A 293 10.70 -3.72 3.05
C PHE A 293 10.28 -4.77 2.03
N ALA A 294 10.20 -4.38 0.76
CA ALA A 294 10.10 -5.30 -0.36
C ALA A 294 11.51 -5.64 -0.85
N LEU A 295 11.82 -6.93 -0.91
CA LEU A 295 13.15 -7.46 -1.21
C LEU A 295 13.08 -8.34 -2.45
N SER A 296 14.06 -8.25 -3.36
CA SER A 296 14.14 -9.14 -4.52
C SER A 296 15.52 -9.79 -4.69
N ARG A 297 15.52 -11.00 -5.25
CA ARG A 297 16.73 -11.75 -5.61
C ARG A 297 16.43 -12.63 -6.82
N GLY A 298 16.77 -12.14 -8.01
CA GLY A 298 16.49 -12.85 -9.25
C GLY A 298 14.99 -13.00 -9.46
N ASP A 299 14.50 -14.24 -9.48
CA ASP A 299 13.09 -14.61 -9.63
C ASP A 299 12.34 -14.79 -8.30
N LYS A 300 12.96 -14.44 -7.18
CA LYS A 300 12.37 -14.52 -5.83
C LYS A 300 12.22 -13.14 -5.24
N ALA A 301 11.15 -12.94 -4.48
CA ALA A 301 10.96 -11.74 -3.69
C ALA A 301 10.28 -12.04 -2.36
N HIS A 302 10.53 -11.18 -1.37
CA HIS A 302 10.01 -11.32 -0.02
C HIS A 302 9.60 -9.95 0.54
N ALA A 303 8.56 -9.93 1.36
CA ALA A 303 8.25 -8.82 2.23
C ALA A 303 8.84 -9.09 3.63
N LEU A 304 9.47 -8.09 4.22
CA LEU A 304 10.02 -8.13 5.57
C LEU A 304 9.49 -6.92 6.35
N SER A 305 9.03 -7.13 7.58
CA SER A 305 8.62 -6.05 8.47
C SER A 305 9.53 -5.92 9.68
N ALA A 306 9.70 -4.68 10.14
CA ALA A 306 10.28 -4.33 11.43
C ALA A 306 9.40 -3.30 12.13
N TYR A 307 9.26 -3.37 13.45
CA TYR A 307 8.54 -2.38 14.24
C TYR A 307 9.46 -1.63 15.19
N ALA A 308 9.11 -0.39 15.50
CA ALA A 308 9.83 0.47 16.42
C ALA A 308 9.23 0.40 17.84
N ILE A 309 10.11 0.24 18.83
CA ILE A 309 9.80 0.24 20.27
C ILE A 309 10.44 1.48 20.90
N PHE A 310 9.74 2.17 21.79
CA PHE A 310 10.25 3.37 22.47
C PHE A 310 10.49 3.06 23.96
N PRO A 311 11.74 2.96 24.44
CA PRO A 311 12.02 2.57 25.83
C PRO A 311 11.64 3.63 26.87
N GLU A 312 11.57 4.90 26.47
CA GLU A 312 11.35 6.07 27.35
C GLU A 312 9.95 6.66 27.16
N GLU A 313 8.92 5.81 27.17
CA GLU A 313 7.51 6.26 27.14
C GLU A 313 7.17 7.02 28.43
N ASP A 314 7.23 8.36 28.39
CA ASP A 314 6.53 9.19 29.38
C ASP A 314 5.04 9.13 29.06
N GLU A 315 4.24 8.49 29.92
CA GLU A 315 2.78 8.36 29.78
C GLU A 315 2.08 9.71 29.56
N LYS A 316 2.71 10.84 29.94
CA LYS A 316 2.14 12.19 29.77
C LYS A 316 2.58 12.89 28.48
N LYS A 317 3.63 12.42 27.80
CA LYS A 317 4.12 12.94 26.52
C LYS A 317 4.73 11.81 25.70
N LYS A 318 4.05 11.40 24.61
CA LYS A 318 4.61 10.45 23.63
C LYS A 318 5.95 10.98 23.11
N CYS A 319 7.05 10.39 23.57
CA CYS A 319 8.41 10.69 23.16
C CYS A 319 8.82 9.68 22.10
N TYR A 320 9.16 10.16 20.90
CA TYR A 320 9.57 9.31 19.77
C TYR A 320 11.09 9.28 19.58
N ASP A 321 11.83 9.51 20.66
CA ASP A 321 13.28 9.48 20.66
C ASP A 321 13.78 8.05 20.92
N ASN A 322 14.95 7.71 20.37
CA ASN A 322 15.61 6.42 20.55
C ASN A 322 14.74 5.16 20.25
N PRO A 323 14.09 5.06 19.06
CA PRO A 323 13.29 3.88 18.67
C PRO A 323 14.12 2.60 18.49
N GLN A 324 13.95 1.54 19.26
CA GLN A 324 14.58 0.24 18.96
C GLN A 324 13.80 -0.51 17.88
N PHE A 325 14.47 -1.00 16.84
CA PHE A 325 13.83 -1.72 15.74
C PHE A 325 13.92 -3.25 15.92
N VAL A 326 12.78 -3.92 15.80
CA VAL A 326 12.67 -5.38 15.93
C VAL A 326 11.98 -5.96 14.70
N PHE A 327 12.61 -6.93 14.03
CA PHE A 327 12.01 -7.64 12.91
C PHE A 327 10.84 -8.52 13.39
N SER A 328 9.75 -8.52 12.65
CA SER A 328 8.55 -9.30 12.97
C SER A 328 8.22 -10.31 11.87
N VAL A 329 7.24 -10.03 11.02
CA VAL A 329 6.73 -10.98 10.03
C VAL A 329 7.44 -10.84 8.70
N ASN A 330 7.64 -11.96 8.02
CA ASN A 330 8.09 -12.01 6.64
C ASN A 330 7.24 -12.98 5.81
N PHE A 331 7.19 -12.75 4.51
CA PHE A 331 6.52 -13.66 3.58
C PHE A 331 7.08 -13.57 2.16
N THR A 332 6.90 -14.64 1.39
CA THR A 332 7.36 -14.72 0.00
C THR A 332 6.32 -14.16 -0.95
N LEU A 333 6.77 -13.42 -1.96
CA LEU A 333 5.95 -12.98 -3.10
C LEU A 333 6.09 -14.04 -4.20
N ASN A 334 5.03 -14.82 -4.41
CA ASN A 334 5.09 -15.97 -5.31
C ASN A 334 5.09 -15.57 -6.79
N ASP A 335 5.69 -16.45 -7.60
CA ASP A 335 5.81 -16.31 -9.05
C ASP A 335 6.36 -14.94 -9.46
N PHE A 336 7.38 -14.42 -8.76
CA PHE A 336 7.86 -13.06 -8.96
C PHE A 336 8.58 -12.85 -10.30
N MET A 337 8.26 -11.74 -10.99
CA MET A 337 8.99 -11.26 -12.16
C MET A 337 9.58 -9.86 -11.94
N SER A 338 8.75 -8.92 -11.45
CA SER A 338 9.21 -7.57 -11.12
C SER A 338 8.30 -6.92 -10.09
N PHE A 339 8.87 -6.10 -9.22
CA PHE A 339 8.12 -5.35 -8.23
C PHE A 339 7.44 -4.14 -8.89
N LEU A 340 6.21 -3.83 -8.48
CA LEU A 340 5.47 -2.66 -8.97
C LEU A 340 5.38 -1.59 -7.88
N SER A 341 4.80 -1.91 -6.73
CA SER A 341 4.62 -0.93 -5.65
C SER A 341 4.42 -1.54 -4.26
N LEU A 342 4.90 -0.81 -3.24
CA LEU A 342 4.54 -0.98 -1.84
C LEU A 342 3.95 0.32 -1.32
N LYS A 343 2.65 0.31 -0.98
CA LYS A 343 1.93 1.50 -0.50
C LYS A 343 1.18 1.17 0.78
N THR A 344 1.24 2.07 1.76
CA THR A 344 0.35 2.01 2.93
C THR A 344 -0.85 2.93 2.71
N MET A 345 -2.01 2.50 3.18
CA MET A 345 -3.28 3.16 2.89
C MET A 345 -3.89 3.77 4.13
N HIS A 346 -4.19 5.06 4.05
CA HIS A 346 -4.96 5.76 5.05
C HIS A 346 -6.44 5.40 4.91
N VAL A 347 -6.93 4.59 5.83
CA VAL A 347 -8.31 4.11 5.85
C VAL A 347 -9.08 4.83 6.94
N ASP A 348 -10.26 5.34 6.57
CA ASP A 348 -11.25 5.83 7.51
C ASP A 348 -12.23 4.66 7.79
N ARG A 349 -11.99 3.91 8.87
CA ARG A 349 -12.80 2.72 9.20
C ARG A 349 -14.26 3.05 9.49
N SER A 350 -14.58 4.30 9.85
CA SER A 350 -15.98 4.75 9.99
C SER A 350 -16.78 4.62 8.69
N ARG A 351 -16.09 4.57 7.54
CA ARG A 351 -16.69 4.38 6.21
C ARG A 351 -16.77 2.91 5.77
N LEU A 352 -16.11 2.00 6.48
CA LEU A 352 -16.11 0.57 6.17
C LEU A 352 -17.32 -0.14 6.78
N ALA A 353 -17.83 0.36 7.90
CA ALA A 353 -19.03 -0.17 8.54
C ALA A 353 -20.26 0.21 7.72
N GLY A 354 -20.94 -0.80 7.17
CA GLY A 354 -22.29 -0.66 6.61
C GLY A 354 -23.39 -0.67 7.67
N SER A 355 -23.07 -0.51 8.97
CA SER A 355 -24.04 -0.49 10.07
C SER A 355 -24.33 0.94 10.57
N PRO A 356 -25.56 1.20 11.06
CA PRO A 356 -25.96 2.51 11.53
C PRO A 356 -25.11 2.92 12.74
N LYS A 357 -24.69 4.18 12.77
CA LYS A 357 -23.98 4.81 13.88
C LYS A 357 -24.62 4.41 15.21
N ASP A 358 -23.88 3.70 16.05
CA ASP A 358 -24.16 3.68 17.48
C ASP A 358 -24.07 5.12 17.97
N ASN A 359 -25.24 5.74 18.11
CA ASN A 359 -25.43 6.94 18.91
C ASN A 359 -25.37 6.55 20.40
N ASP A 360 -24.32 5.84 20.80
CA ASP A 360 -24.00 5.74 22.21
C ASP A 360 -23.41 7.08 22.63
N THR A 361 -24.26 7.81 23.34
CA THR A 361 -23.97 9.07 23.99
C THR A 361 -22.86 8.90 25.02
N SER A 362 -21.61 8.90 24.58
CA SER A 362 -20.51 9.44 25.35
C SER A 362 -20.09 10.77 24.70
N LEU A 363 -20.79 11.83 25.10
CA LEU A 363 -20.56 13.22 24.73
C LEU A 363 -19.23 13.76 25.31
N ASN A 364 -18.17 12.94 25.41
CA ASN A 364 -16.85 13.31 25.91
C ASN A 364 -15.67 12.84 25.05
N GLU A 365 -15.87 12.25 23.86
CA GLU A 365 -14.79 12.05 22.87
C GLU A 365 -14.76 13.12 21.76
N SER A 366 -15.29 14.31 22.05
CA SER A 366 -15.16 15.49 21.19
C SER A 366 -13.77 16.16 21.29
N VAL A 367 -12.71 15.38 21.53
CA VAL A 367 -11.32 15.86 21.52
C VAL A 367 -10.46 14.88 20.71
N VAL A 368 -10.28 15.25 19.44
CA VAL A 368 -9.09 14.96 18.63
C VAL A 368 -8.81 13.49 18.39
N SER A 369 -9.51 12.95 17.40
CA SER A 369 -8.89 11.93 16.55
C SER A 369 -9.38 12.02 15.11
N ASN A 370 -8.62 12.75 14.30
CA ASN A 370 -8.62 12.59 12.83
C ASN A 370 -7.99 11.22 12.48
N ASN A 371 -8.58 10.11 12.92
CA ASN A 371 -8.01 8.76 12.80
C ASN A 371 -8.15 8.18 11.38
N LYS A 372 -7.48 8.82 10.41
CA LYS A 372 -7.05 8.16 9.18
C LYS A 372 -5.79 7.38 9.50
N SER A 373 -5.91 6.11 9.83
CA SER A 373 -4.77 5.24 10.11
C SER A 373 -4.24 4.60 8.83
N SER A 374 -2.92 4.41 8.74
CA SER A 374 -2.27 3.74 7.62
C SER A 374 -2.29 2.21 7.76
N SER A 375 -3.34 1.62 8.36
CA SER A 375 -3.33 0.24 8.87
C SER A 375 -3.37 -0.86 7.81
N LEU A 376 -3.46 -0.52 6.53
CA LEU A 376 -3.33 -1.47 5.42
C LEU A 376 -2.05 -1.24 4.62
N ALA A 377 -1.37 -2.32 4.24
CA ALA A 377 -0.22 -2.29 3.34
C ALA A 377 -0.51 -3.12 2.09
N LEU A 378 -0.39 -2.49 0.93
CA LEU A 378 -0.61 -3.07 -0.38
C LEU A 378 0.74 -3.31 -1.08
N PHE A 379 1.01 -4.57 -1.38
CA PHE A 379 2.13 -5.00 -2.22
C PHE A 379 1.59 -5.37 -3.59
N THR A 380 2.23 -4.93 -4.67
CA THR A 380 1.89 -5.35 -6.03
C THR A 380 3.13 -5.71 -6.84
N TRP A 381 3.03 -6.75 -7.66
CA TRP A 381 4.13 -7.24 -8.50
C TRP A 381 3.60 -7.89 -9.78
N LEU A 382 4.47 -8.01 -10.79
CA LEU A 382 4.19 -8.81 -11.97
C LEU A 382 4.60 -10.26 -11.73
N SER A 383 3.75 -11.17 -12.20
CA SER A 383 3.97 -12.61 -12.12
C SER A 383 4.74 -13.14 -13.33
N SER A 384 5.66 -14.07 -13.10
CA SER A 384 6.37 -14.83 -14.13
C SER A 384 5.52 -15.93 -14.79
N THR A 385 4.29 -16.15 -14.31
CA THR A 385 3.31 -17.04 -14.94
C THR A 385 2.97 -16.57 -16.36
N LYS A 386 2.50 -17.50 -17.21
CA LYS A 386 2.05 -17.21 -18.58
C LYS A 386 0.54 -17.48 -18.70
N PRO A 387 -0.29 -16.50 -19.12
CA PRO A 387 0.06 -15.10 -19.39
C PRO A 387 0.53 -14.36 -18.12
N THR A 388 1.35 -13.31 -18.30
CA THR A 388 1.85 -12.46 -17.22
C THR A 388 0.68 -11.76 -16.54
N ARG A 389 0.67 -11.75 -15.20
CA ARG A 389 -0.43 -11.22 -14.38
C ARG A 389 0.05 -10.18 -13.39
N VAL A 390 -0.86 -9.32 -12.95
CA VAL A 390 -0.64 -8.47 -11.77
C VAL A 390 -1.06 -9.29 -10.56
N TYR A 391 -0.14 -9.48 -9.63
CA TYR A 391 -0.38 -10.08 -8.33
C TYR A 391 -0.35 -8.98 -7.27
N GLY A 392 -1.06 -9.19 -6.17
CA GLY A 392 -1.00 -8.32 -5.01
C GLY A 392 -1.26 -9.03 -3.70
N ALA A 393 -0.86 -8.36 -2.62
CA ALA A 393 -1.09 -8.78 -1.25
C ALA A 393 -1.53 -7.58 -0.42
N LEU A 394 -2.62 -7.73 0.32
CA LEU A 394 -3.15 -6.75 1.25
C LEU A 394 -2.93 -7.24 2.69
N PHE A 395 -2.07 -6.55 3.44
CA PHE A 395 -1.78 -6.85 4.84
C PHE A 395 -2.55 -5.87 5.75
N ASP A 396 -3.29 -6.38 6.72
CA ASP A 396 -4.03 -5.59 7.71
C ASP A 396 -3.33 -5.67 9.08
N LEU A 397 -2.77 -4.53 9.52
CA LEU A 397 -2.02 -4.45 10.76
C LEU A 397 -2.92 -4.64 11.99
N ASN A 398 -4.16 -4.16 11.96
CA ASN A 398 -5.05 -4.33 13.12
C ASN A 398 -5.44 -5.79 13.29
N MET A 399 -5.66 -6.51 12.17
CA MET A 399 -5.88 -7.95 12.24
C MET A 399 -4.64 -8.73 12.67
N TYR A 400 -3.45 -8.26 12.31
CA TYR A 400 -2.20 -8.82 12.82
C TYR A 400 -2.11 -8.69 14.34
N TYR A 401 -2.50 -7.55 14.89
CA TYR A 401 -2.62 -7.32 16.33
C TYR A 401 -3.70 -8.19 16.98
N PHE A 402 -4.88 -8.28 16.37
CA PHE A 402 -5.99 -9.11 16.85
C PHE A 402 -5.58 -10.58 16.98
N LYS A 403 -4.78 -11.09 16.03
CA LYS A 403 -4.21 -12.45 16.09
C LYS A 403 -2.95 -12.56 16.96
N ARG A 404 -2.65 -11.56 17.78
CA ARG A 404 -1.54 -11.51 18.75
C ARG A 404 -0.16 -11.58 18.08
N THR A 405 0.01 -10.82 17.00
CA THR A 405 1.29 -10.60 16.31
C THR A 405 2.06 -11.91 16.03
N PRO A 406 1.46 -12.87 15.30
CA PRO A 406 2.11 -14.14 15.03
C PRO A 406 3.40 -13.96 14.23
N THR A 407 4.37 -14.85 14.44
CA THR A 407 5.66 -14.80 13.72
C THR A 407 5.61 -15.40 12.32
N ARG A 408 4.51 -16.09 11.98
CA ARG A 408 4.33 -16.80 10.71
C ARG A 408 2.92 -16.58 10.15
N LEU A 409 2.82 -16.67 8.83
CA LEU A 409 1.55 -16.73 8.13
C LEU A 409 0.96 -18.14 8.28
N ASN A 410 0.09 -18.32 9.27
CA ASN A 410 -0.67 -19.55 9.44
C ASN A 410 -2.07 -19.37 8.82
N PRO A 411 -2.47 -20.23 7.88
CA PRO A 411 -3.85 -20.24 7.42
C PRO A 411 -4.79 -20.69 8.53
N ASP A 412 -6.05 -20.27 8.45
CA ASP A 412 -7.10 -20.76 9.33
C ASP A 412 -7.48 -22.23 9.01
N ASP A 413 -8.30 -22.80 9.89
CA ASP A 413 -8.72 -24.20 9.80
C ASP A 413 -9.95 -24.40 8.90
N THR A 414 -10.40 -23.35 8.21
CA THR A 414 -11.52 -23.47 7.26
C THR A 414 -11.06 -24.13 5.96
N GLU A 415 -12.01 -24.60 5.14
CA GLU A 415 -11.69 -25.17 3.82
C GLU A 415 -10.97 -24.15 2.92
N LEU A 416 -11.24 -22.86 3.13
CA LEU A 416 -10.60 -21.76 2.40
C LEU A 416 -9.23 -21.38 2.97
N ARG A 417 -8.75 -21.98 4.08
CA ARG A 417 -7.37 -21.77 4.59
C ARG A 417 -6.89 -20.31 4.52
N GLN A 418 -7.76 -19.38 4.92
CA GLN A 418 -7.51 -17.94 4.75
C GLN A 418 -6.45 -17.50 5.76
N ILE A 419 -5.59 -16.54 5.40
CA ILE A 419 -4.66 -15.96 6.38
C ILE A 419 -5.34 -14.74 7.02
N PRO A 420 -5.56 -14.74 8.34
CA PRO A 420 -6.43 -13.74 8.98
C PRO A 420 -6.06 -12.27 8.82
N PHE A 421 -4.81 -11.98 8.47
CA PHE A 421 -4.25 -10.63 8.42
C PHE A 421 -3.51 -10.33 7.11
N CYS A 422 -3.58 -11.23 6.12
CA CYS A 422 -2.94 -11.02 4.82
C CYS A 422 -3.72 -11.75 3.71
N SER A 423 -4.13 -11.02 2.68
CA SER A 423 -4.95 -11.57 1.59
C SER A 423 -4.32 -11.32 0.23
N GLY A 424 -4.18 -12.40 -0.56
CA GLY A 424 -3.53 -12.38 -1.87
C GLY A 424 -4.53 -12.31 -2.97
N PHE A 425 -4.20 -11.64 -4.06
CA PHE A 425 -5.09 -11.50 -5.21
C PHE A 425 -4.30 -11.43 -6.51
N GLN A 426 -4.97 -11.74 -7.63
CA GLN A 426 -4.39 -11.72 -8.97
C GLN A 426 -5.41 -11.35 -10.04
N THR A 427 -4.96 -10.75 -11.13
CA THR A 427 -5.81 -10.51 -12.32
C THR A 427 -6.25 -11.81 -12.98
N ASP A 428 -7.46 -11.82 -13.53
CA ASP A 428 -8.01 -12.93 -14.30
C ASP A 428 -7.19 -13.26 -15.55
N ASP A 429 -7.23 -14.52 -15.99
CA ASP A 429 -6.53 -15.05 -17.18
C ASP A 429 -6.84 -14.28 -18.48
N SER A 430 -8.02 -13.66 -18.54
CA SER A 430 -8.48 -12.89 -19.69
C SER A 430 -7.77 -11.53 -19.85
N VAL A 431 -6.95 -11.12 -18.88
CA VAL A 431 -6.26 -9.82 -18.91
C VAL A 431 -4.87 -9.96 -19.53
N ASP A 432 -4.70 -9.47 -20.77
CA ASP A 432 -3.40 -9.46 -21.45
C ASP A 432 -2.54 -8.26 -21.02
N ILE A 433 -1.79 -8.43 -19.93
CA ILE A 433 -0.89 -7.39 -19.38
C ILE A 433 0.42 -7.28 -20.17
N LYS A 434 0.78 -8.26 -21.01
CA LYS A 434 2.09 -8.27 -21.68
C LYS A 434 2.33 -7.06 -22.58
N ASN A 435 1.27 -6.45 -23.08
CA ASN A 435 1.34 -5.28 -23.96
C ASN A 435 1.26 -3.94 -23.20
N MET A 436 1.13 -3.95 -21.88
CA MET A 436 0.69 -2.77 -21.12
C MET A 436 1.79 -2.04 -20.33
N GLU A 437 3.02 -2.55 -20.22
CA GLU A 437 4.17 -1.92 -19.52
C GLU A 437 3.74 -1.10 -18.27
N ILE A 438 3.37 -1.80 -17.19
CA ILE A 438 2.88 -1.17 -15.96
C ILE A 438 4.06 -0.63 -15.15
N PHE A 439 4.00 0.65 -14.79
CA PHE A 439 5.04 1.33 -14.01
C PHE A 439 4.75 1.37 -12.51
N ASP A 440 3.49 1.57 -12.12
CA ASP A 440 3.10 1.74 -10.72
C ASP A 440 1.62 1.37 -10.53
N ILE A 441 1.22 1.01 -9.31
CA ILE A 441 -0.16 0.72 -8.94
C ILE A 441 -0.47 1.34 -7.58
N ILE A 442 -1.61 2.03 -7.49
CA ILE A 442 -2.17 2.54 -6.24
C ILE A 442 -3.61 2.08 -6.04
N MET A 443 -4.05 1.99 -4.79
CA MET A 443 -5.47 1.81 -4.46
C MET A 443 -6.19 3.16 -4.49
N ILE A 444 -7.42 3.18 -4.99
CA ILE A 444 -8.27 4.37 -4.96
C ILE A 444 -8.84 4.51 -3.53
N PRO A 445 -8.50 5.57 -2.77
CA PRO A 445 -8.80 5.63 -1.33
C PRO A 445 -10.28 5.44 -0.97
N ASN A 446 -11.19 6.02 -1.76
CA ASN A 446 -12.64 5.96 -1.50
C ASN A 446 -13.33 4.71 -2.08
N SER A 447 -12.57 3.77 -2.65
CA SER A 447 -13.13 2.55 -3.24
C SER A 447 -13.23 1.37 -2.27
N LEU A 448 -12.52 1.46 -1.13
CA LEU A 448 -12.44 0.39 -0.15
C LEU A 448 -13.79 0.22 0.57
N ARG A 449 -14.33 -1.00 0.54
CA ARG A 449 -15.60 -1.37 1.20
C ARG A 449 -15.47 -2.76 1.80
N ALA A 450 -15.92 -2.95 3.03
CA ALA A 450 -16.01 -4.29 3.62
C ALA A 450 -17.30 -4.97 3.15
N PHE A 451 -17.24 -6.29 2.96
CA PHE A 451 -18.44 -7.11 2.79
C PHE A 451 -19.25 -7.11 4.09
N VAL A 452 -20.58 -6.96 3.97
CA VAL A 452 -21.50 -6.96 5.11
C VAL A 452 -22.35 -8.23 5.07
N SER A 453 -22.33 -8.99 6.17
CA SER A 453 -23.15 -10.19 6.33
C SER A 453 -24.46 -9.86 7.05
N VAL A 454 -25.57 -10.44 6.61
CA VAL A 454 -26.92 -10.16 7.17
C VAL A 454 -27.19 -10.95 8.46
N ASP A 455 -26.53 -12.11 8.63
CA ASP A 455 -26.90 -13.09 9.66
C ASP A 455 -25.93 -13.17 10.85
N ASN A 456 -24.69 -12.73 10.66
CA ASN A 456 -23.64 -12.93 11.65
C ASN A 456 -22.48 -11.97 11.36
N GLU A 457 -22.30 -10.95 12.18
CA GLU A 457 -21.15 -10.04 12.09
C GLU A 457 -19.94 -10.55 12.90
N ASP A 458 -20.14 -11.49 13.82
CA ASP A 458 -19.13 -11.94 14.80
C ASP A 458 -18.23 -13.08 14.30
N LYS A 459 -18.33 -13.46 13.02
CA LYS A 459 -17.43 -14.48 12.46
C LYS A 459 -16.06 -13.87 12.18
N ASP A 460 -15.01 -14.48 12.73
CA ASP A 460 -13.60 -14.12 12.48
C ASP A 460 -13.29 -13.82 11.00
N GLN A 461 -13.83 -14.62 10.08
CA GLN A 461 -13.61 -14.49 8.63
C GLN A 461 -14.10 -13.16 8.05
N LEU A 462 -15.08 -12.52 8.68
CA LEU A 462 -15.63 -11.22 8.26
C LEU A 462 -14.77 -10.03 8.71
N PHE A 463 -13.70 -10.29 9.46
CA PHE A 463 -12.70 -9.29 9.82
C PHE A 463 -11.41 -9.43 9.00
N TYR A 464 -11.25 -10.50 8.21
CA TYR A 464 -10.04 -10.73 7.44
C TYR A 464 -9.92 -9.72 6.27
N PRO A 465 -8.71 -9.34 5.83
CA PRO A 465 -8.55 -8.41 4.72
C PRO A 465 -9.15 -8.88 3.38
N SER A 466 -9.53 -10.16 3.25
CA SER A 466 -10.23 -10.71 2.07
C SER A 466 -11.67 -10.24 1.94
N VAL A 467 -12.24 -9.65 2.98
CA VAL A 467 -13.60 -9.09 2.98
C VAL A 467 -13.69 -7.78 2.22
N TYR A 468 -12.53 -7.14 1.97
CA TYR A 468 -12.50 -5.86 1.33
C TYR A 468 -12.66 -5.98 -0.19
N SER A 469 -13.59 -5.20 -0.72
CA SER A 469 -13.67 -4.83 -2.12
C SER A 469 -12.98 -3.48 -2.33
N PHE A 470 -12.19 -3.30 -3.38
CA PHE A 470 -11.55 -2.04 -3.71
C PHE A 470 -11.16 -1.95 -5.19
N SER A 471 -10.83 -0.74 -5.63
CA SER A 471 -10.33 -0.47 -6.97
C SER A 471 -8.86 -0.06 -6.94
N LEU A 472 -8.11 -0.59 -7.89
CA LEU A 472 -6.71 -0.23 -8.15
C LEU A 472 -6.63 0.57 -9.44
N LYS A 473 -5.69 1.49 -9.46
CA LYS A 473 -5.31 2.28 -10.63
C LYS A 473 -3.86 1.93 -10.98
N SER A 474 -3.65 1.36 -12.15
CA SER A 474 -2.31 1.02 -12.65
C SER A 474 -1.86 2.01 -13.71
N LEU A 475 -0.65 2.52 -13.58
CA LEU A 475 -0.04 3.45 -14.53
C LEU A 475 0.67 2.68 -15.64
N THR A 476 0.36 3.03 -16.88
CA THR A 476 1.10 2.60 -18.07
C THR A 476 1.72 3.82 -18.75
N ARG A 477 2.48 3.59 -19.81
CA ARG A 477 3.06 4.67 -20.63
C ARG A 477 2.06 5.72 -21.13
N LYS A 478 0.83 5.34 -21.44
CA LYS A 478 -0.14 6.23 -22.11
C LYS A 478 -1.43 6.46 -21.33
N THR A 479 -1.79 5.54 -20.43
CA THR A 479 -3.09 5.53 -19.76
C THR A 479 -2.99 5.00 -18.33
N ALA A 480 -4.02 5.25 -17.55
CA ALA A 480 -4.27 4.50 -16.33
C ALA A 480 -5.30 3.40 -16.62
N LEU A 481 -5.04 2.16 -16.17
CA LEU A 481 -6.02 1.08 -16.20
C LEU A 481 -6.62 0.90 -14.81
N TYR A 482 -7.86 0.43 -14.79
CA TYR A 482 -8.61 0.22 -13.56
C TYR A 482 -8.88 -1.25 -13.35
N LEU A 483 -8.47 -1.73 -12.18
CA LEU A 483 -8.69 -3.09 -11.73
C LEU A 483 -9.63 -3.04 -10.53
N THR A 484 -10.60 -3.95 -10.47
CA THR A 484 -11.52 -4.07 -9.34
C THR A 484 -11.25 -5.40 -8.67
N VAL A 485 -11.02 -5.35 -7.36
CA VAL A 485 -10.94 -6.51 -6.48
C VAL A 485 -12.26 -6.57 -5.73
N ASP A 486 -13.08 -7.58 -6.01
CA ASP A 486 -14.30 -7.84 -5.23
C ASP A 486 -13.93 -8.61 -3.95
N SER A 487 -14.75 -8.53 -2.90
CA SER A 487 -14.60 -9.33 -1.69
C SER A 487 -14.57 -10.83 -2.02
N ILE A 488 -13.88 -11.65 -1.20
CA ILE A 488 -13.88 -13.10 -1.41
C ILE A 488 -15.31 -13.67 -1.33
N GLN A 489 -16.16 -13.09 -0.48
CA GLN A 489 -17.56 -13.44 -0.34
C GLN A 489 -18.31 -13.23 -1.65
N ASP A 490 -18.20 -12.05 -2.26
CA ASP A 490 -18.86 -11.76 -3.55
C ASP A 490 -18.34 -12.64 -4.68
N GLN A 491 -17.03 -12.88 -4.73
CA GLN A 491 -16.43 -13.76 -5.74
C GLN A 491 -17.00 -15.19 -5.65
N PHE A 492 -17.08 -15.74 -4.45
CA PHE A 492 -17.62 -17.09 -4.25
C PHE A 492 -19.14 -17.15 -4.41
N LEU A 493 -19.89 -16.14 -3.98
CA LEU A 493 -21.33 -16.07 -4.24
C LEU A 493 -21.62 -16.02 -5.75
N LYS A 494 -20.86 -15.24 -6.53
CA LYS A 494 -20.92 -15.24 -8.00
C LYS A 494 -20.55 -16.60 -8.60
N GLU A 495 -19.49 -17.24 -8.12
CA GLU A 495 -19.06 -18.56 -8.59
C GLU A 495 -20.13 -19.64 -8.35
N ILE A 496 -20.65 -19.72 -7.12
CA ILE A 496 -21.61 -20.75 -6.72
C ILE A 496 -22.96 -20.49 -7.38
N SER A 497 -23.40 -19.23 -7.50
CA SER A 497 -24.65 -18.88 -8.20
C SER A 497 -24.58 -19.14 -9.70
N THR A 498 -23.44 -18.90 -10.35
CA THR A 498 -23.25 -19.24 -11.77
C THR A 498 -23.31 -20.75 -12.01
N ASN A 499 -22.81 -21.54 -11.06
CA ASN A 499 -22.84 -23.01 -11.10
C ASN A 499 -23.97 -23.58 -10.23
N PHE A 500 -25.14 -22.93 -10.23
CA PHE A 500 -26.22 -23.23 -9.29
C PHE A 500 -26.68 -24.69 -9.38
N VAL A 501 -26.90 -25.23 -10.58
CA VAL A 501 -27.42 -26.61 -10.79
C VAL A 501 -26.47 -27.68 -10.23
N GLU A 502 -25.16 -27.49 -10.39
CA GLU A 502 -24.15 -28.40 -9.84
C GLU A 502 -24.17 -28.36 -8.30
N ASN A 503 -24.22 -27.15 -7.72
CA ASN A 503 -24.29 -26.97 -6.28
C ASN A 503 -25.65 -27.37 -5.70
N TRP A 504 -26.73 -27.31 -6.48
CA TRP A 504 -28.06 -27.82 -6.12
C TRP A 504 -28.04 -29.34 -5.94
N SER A 505 -27.32 -30.02 -6.82
CA SER A 505 -27.13 -31.48 -6.78
C SER A 505 -26.20 -31.91 -5.63
N ASN A 506 -25.25 -31.06 -5.24
CA ASN A 506 -24.36 -31.27 -4.09
C ASN A 506 -24.32 -30.04 -3.15
N PRO A 507 -25.36 -29.84 -2.33
CA PRO A 507 -25.53 -28.64 -1.51
C PRO A 507 -24.49 -28.54 -0.39
N LEU A 508 -23.85 -29.65 0.00
CA LEU A 508 -22.82 -29.65 1.04
C LEU A 508 -21.61 -28.80 0.64
N ASN A 509 -21.21 -28.85 -0.63
CA ASN A 509 -20.08 -28.07 -1.14
C ASN A 509 -20.32 -26.55 -0.98
N ALA A 510 -21.51 -26.08 -1.38
CA ALA A 510 -21.88 -24.67 -1.21
C ALA A 510 -21.94 -24.26 0.26
N CYS A 511 -22.54 -25.10 1.12
CA CYS A 511 -22.64 -24.81 2.56
C CYS A 511 -21.26 -24.74 3.25
N MET A 512 -20.34 -25.63 2.90
CA MET A 512 -18.96 -25.60 3.44
C MET A 512 -18.23 -24.32 3.04
N LYS A 513 -18.36 -23.89 1.77
CA LYS A 513 -17.82 -22.62 1.28
C LYS A 513 -18.44 -21.42 2.01
N PHE A 514 -19.77 -21.38 2.18
CA PHE A 514 -20.46 -20.29 2.92
C PHE A 514 -19.98 -20.19 4.36
N HIS A 515 -19.82 -21.33 5.05
CA HIS A 515 -19.26 -21.34 6.39
C HIS A 515 -17.81 -20.82 6.43
N ALA A 516 -16.96 -21.29 5.51
CA ALA A 516 -15.56 -20.85 5.42
C ALA A 516 -15.40 -19.35 5.05
N LEU A 517 -16.46 -18.72 4.55
CA LEU A 517 -16.52 -17.28 4.24
C LEU A 517 -17.07 -16.43 5.38
N GLY A 518 -17.58 -17.06 6.45
CA GLY A 518 -18.25 -16.36 7.55
C GLY A 518 -19.68 -15.91 7.25
N ILE A 519 -20.19 -16.16 6.04
CA ILE A 519 -21.56 -15.83 5.63
C ILE A 519 -22.55 -16.97 5.89
N GLY A 520 -22.09 -17.98 6.63
CA GLY A 520 -22.97 -19.08 6.94
C GLY A 520 -22.71 -19.95 8.15
N ALA A 521 -23.79 -20.63 8.57
CA ALA A 521 -23.79 -21.60 9.66
C ALA A 521 -23.07 -22.90 9.27
N LEU A 522 -22.71 -23.71 10.27
CA LEU A 522 -22.04 -24.98 10.02
C LEU A 522 -22.96 -25.93 9.24
N PRO A 523 -22.48 -26.61 8.19
CA PRO A 523 -23.31 -27.50 7.37
C PRO A 523 -23.92 -28.70 8.14
N TYR A 524 -23.45 -28.99 9.34
CA TYR A 524 -23.96 -30.04 10.23
C TYR A 524 -25.05 -29.55 11.20
N GLU A 525 -25.22 -28.23 11.34
CA GLU A 525 -26.28 -27.62 12.17
C GLU A 525 -27.62 -27.51 11.43
N SER A 526 -27.61 -27.58 10.09
CA SER A 526 -28.83 -27.58 9.28
C SER A 526 -29.30 -28.99 8.96
N ASN A 527 -30.58 -29.26 9.28
CA ASN A 527 -31.26 -30.50 8.90
C ASN A 527 -31.40 -30.65 7.36
N ASP A 528 -31.42 -29.55 6.60
CA ASP A 528 -31.47 -29.59 5.12
C ASP A 528 -30.55 -28.54 4.49
N LYS A 529 -29.50 -29.03 3.81
CA LYS A 529 -28.43 -28.22 3.22
C LYS A 529 -28.92 -27.37 2.04
N ARG A 530 -29.95 -27.83 1.30
CA ARG A 530 -30.53 -27.04 0.18
C ARG A 530 -31.29 -25.84 0.72
N PHE A 531 -32.02 -26.02 1.81
CA PHE A 531 -32.71 -24.93 2.50
C PHE A 531 -31.71 -23.83 2.88
N TYR A 532 -30.59 -24.25 3.47
CA TYR A 532 -29.53 -23.36 3.88
C TYR A 532 -28.94 -22.58 2.70
N GLN A 533 -28.57 -23.28 1.63
CA GLN A 533 -28.01 -22.67 0.41
C GLN A 533 -28.93 -21.60 -0.20
N LEU A 534 -30.23 -21.90 -0.33
CA LEU A 534 -31.22 -20.98 -0.88
C LEU A 534 -31.38 -19.73 -0.01
N SER A 535 -31.40 -19.92 1.31
CA SER A 535 -31.55 -18.82 2.28
C SER A 535 -30.35 -17.88 2.23
N THR A 536 -29.12 -18.42 2.14
CA THR A 536 -27.91 -17.61 1.97
C THR A 536 -27.97 -16.80 0.67
N PHE A 537 -28.37 -17.40 -0.46
CA PHE A 537 -28.51 -16.65 -1.72
C PHE A 537 -29.56 -15.54 -1.63
N LEU A 538 -30.70 -15.80 -1.01
CA LEU A 538 -31.75 -14.80 -0.83
C LEU A 538 -31.24 -13.61 -0.02
N LYS A 539 -30.60 -13.87 1.12
CA LYS A 539 -30.10 -12.83 2.05
C LYS A 539 -29.01 -11.94 1.46
N HIS A 540 -28.13 -12.51 0.63
CA HIS A 540 -27.06 -11.74 -0.01
C HIS A 540 -27.41 -11.23 -1.41
N SER A 541 -28.71 -11.20 -1.78
CA SER A 541 -29.18 -10.66 -3.07
C SER A 541 -28.70 -11.43 -4.32
N TYR A 542 -28.41 -12.73 -4.19
CA TYR A 542 -28.07 -13.63 -5.30
C TYR A 542 -29.24 -14.54 -5.70
N HIS A 543 -30.49 -14.09 -5.49
CA HIS A 543 -31.70 -14.87 -5.72
C HIS A 543 -32.03 -15.13 -7.20
N PHE A 544 -31.42 -14.40 -8.14
CA PHE A 544 -31.68 -14.58 -9.57
C PHE A 544 -31.37 -15.99 -10.06
N CYS A 545 -30.34 -16.67 -9.53
CA CYS A 545 -30.06 -18.06 -9.90
C CYS A 545 -31.18 -19.02 -9.49
N ILE A 546 -31.91 -18.72 -8.39
CA ILE A 546 -33.07 -19.48 -7.95
C ILE A 546 -34.23 -19.26 -8.93
N ILE A 547 -34.45 -18.00 -9.35
CA ILE A 547 -35.47 -17.65 -10.33
C ILE A 547 -35.20 -18.36 -11.66
N ASP A 548 -33.97 -18.28 -12.17
CA ASP A 548 -33.57 -18.93 -13.42
C ASP A 548 -33.78 -20.45 -13.35
N PHE A 549 -33.49 -21.05 -12.19
CA PHE A 549 -33.73 -22.47 -11.96
C PHE A 549 -35.23 -22.82 -11.92
N ILE A 550 -36.08 -21.98 -11.32
CA ILE A 550 -37.54 -22.17 -11.31
C ILE A 550 -38.14 -22.04 -12.71
N LEU A 551 -37.65 -21.07 -13.49
CA LEU A 551 -38.16 -20.77 -14.84
C LEU A 551 -37.61 -21.73 -15.91
N ASN A 552 -36.65 -22.59 -15.57
CA ASN A 552 -36.15 -23.59 -16.48
C ASN A 552 -37.14 -24.77 -16.61
N ASP A 553 -37.65 -25.00 -17.82
CA ASP A 553 -38.59 -26.07 -18.15
C ASP A 553 -38.04 -27.48 -17.86
N GLU A 554 -36.72 -27.65 -17.77
CA GLU A 554 -36.07 -28.92 -17.45
C GLU A 554 -36.02 -29.22 -15.94
N THR A 555 -36.43 -28.28 -15.09
CA THR A 555 -36.34 -28.45 -13.62
C THR A 555 -37.34 -29.50 -13.12
N PRO A 556 -36.91 -30.51 -12.34
CA PRO A 556 -37.80 -31.56 -11.85
C PRO A 556 -38.92 -31.03 -10.95
N VAL A 557 -40.14 -31.55 -11.14
CA VAL A 557 -41.32 -31.19 -10.31
C VAL A 557 -41.08 -31.43 -8.82
N THR A 558 -40.26 -32.42 -8.45
CA THR A 558 -39.86 -32.68 -7.06
C THR A 558 -39.07 -31.52 -6.45
N ASP A 559 -38.22 -30.89 -7.24
CA ASP A 559 -37.40 -29.75 -6.81
C ASP A 559 -38.25 -28.48 -6.75
N LEU A 560 -39.18 -28.27 -7.68
CA LEU A 560 -40.16 -27.18 -7.60
C LEU A 560 -41.04 -27.28 -6.34
N LYS A 561 -41.50 -28.49 -5.98
CA LYS A 561 -42.22 -28.73 -4.72
C LYS A 561 -41.37 -28.45 -3.50
N PHE A 562 -40.08 -28.78 -3.55
CA PHE A 562 -39.14 -28.46 -2.50
C PHE A 562 -38.95 -26.94 -2.34
N LEU A 563 -38.76 -26.22 -3.45
CA LEU A 563 -38.62 -24.76 -3.46
C LEU A 563 -39.87 -24.06 -2.92
N LEU A 564 -41.07 -24.53 -3.27
CA LEU A 564 -42.32 -24.01 -2.72
C LEU A 564 -42.38 -24.20 -1.19
N LYS A 565 -41.97 -25.38 -0.69
CA LYS A 565 -41.89 -25.64 0.75
C LYS A 565 -40.87 -24.73 1.44
N TRP A 566 -39.71 -24.52 0.82
CA TRP A 566 -38.69 -23.61 1.33
C TRP A 566 -39.22 -22.18 1.40
N LEU A 567 -39.78 -21.67 0.30
CA LEU A 567 -40.29 -20.30 0.21
C LEU A 567 -41.40 -20.03 1.24
N ASN A 568 -42.34 -20.96 1.42
CA ASN A 568 -43.38 -20.82 2.43
C ASN A 568 -42.79 -20.70 3.84
N LYS A 569 -41.76 -21.48 4.15
CA LYS A 569 -41.09 -21.39 5.46
C LYS A 569 -40.32 -20.08 5.63
N GLU A 570 -39.66 -19.57 4.59
CA GLU A 570 -39.03 -18.24 4.63
C GLU A 570 -40.07 -17.13 4.84
N ILE A 571 -41.24 -17.22 4.20
CA ILE A 571 -42.35 -16.28 4.41
C ILE A 571 -42.85 -16.34 5.86
N GLU A 572 -43.02 -17.54 6.42
CA GLU A 572 -43.43 -17.73 7.81
C GLU A 572 -42.42 -17.10 8.78
N VAL A 573 -41.12 -17.38 8.62
CA VAL A 573 -40.07 -16.82 9.48
C VAL A 573 -40.00 -15.30 9.40
N ASN A 574 -40.05 -14.74 8.19
CA ASN A 574 -40.04 -13.28 8.01
C ASN A 574 -41.30 -12.62 8.55
N LYS A 575 -42.46 -13.27 8.43
CA LYS A 575 -43.71 -12.79 9.02
C LYS A 575 -43.63 -12.80 10.54
N GLU A 576 -43.19 -13.89 11.16
CA GLU A 576 -43.00 -13.96 12.62
C GLU A 576 -42.02 -12.89 13.12
N THR A 577 -40.96 -12.65 12.37
CA THR A 577 -39.97 -11.60 12.67
C THR A 577 -40.61 -10.21 12.59
N LEU A 578 -41.37 -9.92 11.54
CA LEU A 578 -42.12 -8.67 11.37
C LEU A 578 -43.16 -8.48 12.47
N ASP A 579 -43.93 -9.52 12.80
CA ASP A 579 -44.94 -9.50 13.86
C ASP A 579 -44.26 -9.19 15.21
N ARG A 580 -43.12 -9.83 15.50
CA ARG A 580 -42.33 -9.56 16.71
C ARG A 580 -41.86 -8.10 16.81
N PHE A 581 -41.44 -7.49 15.70
CA PHE A 581 -41.02 -6.08 15.69
C PHE A 581 -42.21 -5.11 15.73
N SER A 582 -43.35 -5.50 15.17
CA SER A 582 -44.54 -4.66 15.08
C SER A 582 -45.37 -4.69 16.36
N GLN A 583 -45.36 -5.80 17.11
CA GLN A 583 -46.16 -5.96 18.33
C GLN A 583 -45.90 -4.87 19.39
N PRO A 584 -44.65 -4.52 19.75
CA PRO A 584 -44.37 -3.46 20.73
C PRO A 584 -44.82 -2.07 20.28
N LEU A 585 -44.71 -1.80 18.96
CA LEU A 585 -45.17 -0.56 18.32
C LEU A 585 -46.69 -0.40 18.41
N LEU A 586 -47.44 -1.50 18.19
CA LEU A 586 -48.89 -1.53 18.23
C LEU A 586 -49.46 -1.53 19.65
N ASP A 587 -48.73 -2.11 20.61
CA ASP A 587 -49.11 -2.18 22.03
C ASP A 587 -48.80 -0.87 22.80
N GLY A 588 -48.29 0.16 22.14
CA GLY A 588 -48.03 1.48 22.73
C GLY A 588 -46.94 1.50 23.80
N LYS A 589 -46.04 0.50 23.81
CA LYS A 589 -44.91 0.44 24.75
C LYS A 589 -43.68 1.10 24.12
N GLU A 590 -42.92 1.85 24.93
CA GLU A 590 -41.63 2.38 24.49
C GLU A 590 -40.75 1.22 23.99
N ILE A 591 -40.31 1.35 22.74
CA ILE A 591 -39.40 0.43 22.09
C ILE A 591 -38.09 0.48 22.90
N SER A 592 -37.73 -0.61 23.59
CA SER A 592 -36.41 -0.70 24.20
C SER A 592 -35.35 -0.53 23.11
N HIS A 593 -34.33 0.30 23.35
CA HIS A 593 -33.28 0.69 22.40
C HIS A 593 -32.74 -0.44 21.50
N THR A 594 -32.73 -1.68 21.99
CA THR A 594 -32.31 -2.89 21.27
C THR A 594 -33.16 -3.23 20.04
N ALA A 595 -34.40 -2.76 19.94
CA ALA A 595 -35.30 -3.06 18.81
C ALA A 595 -35.21 -2.04 17.65
N MET A 596 -34.43 -0.95 17.80
CA MET A 596 -34.14 0.00 16.71
C MET A 596 -32.85 -0.32 15.93
N GLN A 597 -32.09 -1.35 16.32
CA GLN A 597 -30.76 -1.65 15.78
C GLN A 597 -30.73 -2.68 14.63
N PHE A 598 -31.88 -3.17 14.14
CA PHE A 598 -31.98 -4.15 13.04
C PHE A 598 -32.73 -3.62 11.82
#